data_AF-A0A3P6S0E0-F1
#
_entry.id   AF-A0A3P6S0E0-F1
#
_cell.length_a   1.000
_cell.length_b   1.000
_cell.length_c   1.000
_cell.angle_alpha   90.00
_cell.angle_beta   90.00
_cell.angle_gamma   90.00
#
_symmetry.space_group_name_H-M   'P 1'
#
loop_
_entity.id
_entity.type
_entity.pdbx_description
1 polymer ?
#
loop_
_entity_poly.entity_id
_entity_poly.type
_entity_poly.pdbx_seq_one_letter_code
_entity_poly.pdbx_strand_id
1 'polypeptide(L)'
;MPQRIDLCEDIRQTGENFHADDKVQFVIDAVYAIAHALQAMKSTVCPDDAIETSWISRYSKKPDICHAMQTIDGDEFYQKYLLKVQFQ
;
A
#
# COMPACT_ATOMS: atom_id res chain seq x y z
N MET A 1 5.22 -2.51 48.01
CA MET A 1 5.65 -2.89 46.64
C MET A 1 5.51 -1.64 45.78
N PRO A 2 6.57 -1.11 45.15
CA PRO A 2 6.43 0.11 44.36
C PRO A 2 5.85 -0.25 42.99
N GLN A 3 4.81 0.47 42.57
CA GLN A 3 4.24 0.37 41.23
C GLN A 3 5.28 0.87 40.23
N ARG A 4 5.62 0.03 39.26
CA ARG A 4 6.45 0.39 38.11
C ARG A 4 5.61 1.29 37.21
N ILE A 5 5.85 2.59 37.27
CA ILE A 5 5.31 3.54 36.31
C ILE A 5 6.08 3.29 35.00
N ASP A 6 5.41 2.73 33.99
CA ASP A 6 5.96 2.64 32.64
C ASP A 6 6.05 4.06 32.08
N LEU A 7 7.24 4.66 32.21
CA LEU A 7 7.60 6.02 31.78
C LEU A 7 7.23 6.32 30.31
N CYS A 8 7.01 5.29 29.50
CA CYS A 8 6.69 5.41 28.08
C CYS A 8 5.21 5.74 27.79
N GLU A 9 4.27 5.50 28.72
CA GLU A 9 2.85 5.81 28.49
C GLU A 9 2.50 7.30 28.73
N ASP A 10 3.36 8.04 29.45
CA ASP A 10 3.10 9.42 29.87
C ASP A 10 3.62 10.47 28.87
N ILE A 11 4.26 10.05 27.78
CA ILE A 11 4.75 10.95 26.71
C ILE A 11 3.76 10.95 25.53
N ARG A 12 2.47 11.02 25.82
CA ARG A 12 1.48 11.35 24.79
C ARG A 12 1.58 12.85 24.54
N GLN A 13 2.30 13.22 23.48
CA GLN A 13 2.22 14.58 22.96
C GLN A 13 0.75 14.90 22.70
N THR A 14 0.21 15.90 23.41
CA THR A 14 -1.09 16.48 23.08
C THR A 14 -1.02 16.96 21.64
N GLY A 15 -2.10 16.76 20.87
CA GLY A 15 -2.12 17.03 19.41
C GLY A 15 -1.71 18.46 19.02
N GLU A 16 -1.69 19.39 19.97
CA GLU A 16 -1.23 20.78 19.83
C GLU A 16 0.30 20.92 19.76
N ASN A 17 1.08 19.92 20.21
CA ASN A 17 2.56 19.91 20.17
C ASN A 17 3.12 18.86 19.19
N PHE A 18 2.25 18.19 18.44
CA PHE A 18 2.67 17.23 17.42
C PHE A 18 2.87 17.95 16.09
N HIS A 19 4.14 18.10 15.69
CA HIS A 19 4.49 18.50 14.34
C HIS A 19 4.88 17.23 13.59
N ALA A 20 4.10 16.88 12.56
CA ALA A 20 4.50 15.82 11.66
C ALA A 20 5.85 16.20 11.02
N ASP A 21 6.76 15.22 10.92
CA ASP A 21 8.02 15.44 10.20
C ASP A 21 7.71 15.83 8.76
N ASP A 22 8.43 16.83 8.23
CA ASP A 22 8.21 17.37 6.88
C ASP A 22 8.34 16.29 5.79
N LYS A 23 8.95 15.14 6.10
CA LYS A 23 9.12 14.01 5.17
C LYS A 23 8.02 12.96 5.23
N VAL A 24 7.06 13.07 6.15
CA VAL A 24 5.92 12.16 6.21
C VAL A 24 5.18 12.15 4.86
N GLN A 25 5.06 13.31 4.20
CA GLN A 25 4.44 13.39 2.87
C GLN A 25 5.21 12.58 1.82
N PHE A 26 6.55 12.63 1.81
CA PHE A 26 7.35 11.82 0.87
C PHE A 26 7.15 10.31 1.08
N VAL A 27 6.94 9.87 2.32
CA VAL A 27 6.66 8.46 2.61
C VAL A 27 5.28 8.08 2.08
N ILE A 28 4.27 8.93 2.28
CA ILE A 28 2.92 8.73 1.75
C ILE A 28 2.97 8.66 0.22
N ASP A 29 3.59 9.64 -0.42
CA ASP A 29 3.68 9.73 -1.88
C ASP A 29 4.43 8.53 -2.47
N ALA A 30 5.52 8.08 -1.85
CA ALA A 30 6.26 6.92 -2.31
C ALA A 30 5.41 5.64 -2.29
N VAL A 31 4.64 5.43 -1.21
CA VAL A 31 3.75 4.27 -1.09
C VAL A 31 2.61 4.36 -2.10
N TYR A 32 2.02 5.55 -2.26
CA TYR A 32 0.97 5.80 -3.25
C TYR A 32 1.46 5.59 -4.68
N ALA A 33 2.70 6.00 -5.00
CA ALA A 33 3.28 5.76 -6.31
C ALA A 33 3.36 4.27 -6.65
N ILE A 34 3.81 3.46 -5.69
CA ILE A 34 3.88 2.00 -5.87
C ILE A 34 2.47 1.42 -6.03
N ALA A 35 1.50 1.88 -5.23
CA ALA A 35 0.12 1.41 -5.33
C ALA A 35 -0.50 1.71 -6.71
N HIS A 36 -0.32 2.93 -7.22
CA HIS A 36 -0.80 3.31 -8.55
C HIS A 36 -0.11 2.53 -9.67
N ALA A 37 1.18 2.27 -9.56
CA ALA A 37 1.91 1.44 -10.52
C ALA A 37 1.36 0.01 -10.57
N LEU A 38 1.13 -0.60 -9.40
CA LEU A 38 0.56 -1.94 -9.29
C LEU A 38 -0.87 -2.01 -9.82
N GLN A 39 -1.67 -0.96 -9.58
CA GLN A 39 -3.02 -0.87 -10.12
C GLN A 39 -3.01 -0.77 -11.66
N ALA A 40 -2.12 0.03 -12.24
CA ALA A 40 -1.95 0.12 -13.68
C ALA A 40 -1.52 -1.24 -14.27
N MET A 41 -0.55 -1.91 -13.65
CA MET A 41 -0.11 -3.24 -14.06
C MET A 41 -1.25 -4.27 -13.98
N LYS A 42 -2.03 -4.26 -12.89
CA LYS A 42 -3.21 -5.12 -12.75
C LYS A 42 -4.19 -4.94 -13.90
N SER A 43 -4.49 -3.69 -14.26
CA SER A 43 -5.43 -3.40 -15.35
C SER A 43 -4.96 -3.90 -16.71
N THR A 44 -3.64 -3.96 -16.94
CA THR A 44 -3.06 -4.42 -18.21
C THR A 44 -2.88 -5.93 -18.28
N VAL A 45 -2.47 -6.58 -17.18
CA VAL A 45 -2.13 -8.01 -17.19
C VAL A 45 -3.26 -8.92 -16.74
N CYS A 46 -4.30 -8.35 -16.10
CA CYS A 46 -5.46 -9.08 -15.63
C CYS A 46 -6.77 -8.57 -16.29
N PRO A 47 -6.92 -8.57 -17.63
CA PRO A 47 -8.11 -8.03 -18.29
C PRO A 47 -9.39 -8.81 -17.97
N ASP A 48 -9.28 -10.13 -17.76
CA ASP A 48 -10.43 -11.03 -17.54
C ASP A 48 -10.73 -11.33 -16.05
N ASP A 49 -9.83 -10.97 -15.13
CA ASP A 49 -10.07 -11.04 -13.67
C ASP A 49 -10.77 -9.78 -13.14
N ALA A 50 -11.24 -8.91 -14.03
CA ALA A 50 -12.21 -7.86 -13.73
C ALA A 50 -13.61 -8.44 -13.44
N ILE A 51 -13.82 -9.74 -13.68
CA ILE A 51 -15.08 -10.37 -13.37
C ILE A 51 -15.08 -10.82 -11.90
N GLU A 52 -15.69 -9.98 -11.06
CA GLU A 52 -16.20 -10.26 -9.71
C GLU A 52 -17.18 -11.47 -9.64
N THR A 53 -17.13 -12.47 -10.52
CA THR A 53 -18.22 -13.48 -10.62
C THR A 53 -18.09 -14.69 -9.74
N SER A 54 -17.01 -14.87 -8.98
CA SER A 54 -17.00 -15.98 -8.02
C SER A 54 -17.38 -15.45 -6.64
N TRP A 55 -18.67 -15.55 -6.30
CA TRP A 55 -19.16 -15.43 -4.92
C TRP A 55 -18.39 -16.34 -3.93
N ILE A 56 -17.62 -17.31 -4.42
CA ILE A 56 -16.71 -18.17 -3.68
C ILE A 56 -15.46 -17.40 -3.18
N SER A 57 -14.99 -16.36 -3.91
CA SER A 57 -13.81 -15.59 -3.49
C SER A 57 -14.09 -14.57 -2.38
N ARG A 58 -15.36 -14.29 -2.08
CA ARG A 58 -15.78 -13.45 -0.93
C ARG A 58 -15.38 -14.06 0.44
N TYR A 59 -15.09 -15.37 0.48
CA TYR A 59 -14.58 -16.09 1.65
C TYR A 59 -13.09 -16.50 1.52
N SER A 60 -12.44 -16.19 0.40
CA SER A 60 -11.02 -16.46 0.23
C SER A 60 -10.21 -15.46 1.07
N LYS A 61 -9.35 -15.97 1.95
CA LYS A 61 -8.48 -15.15 2.82
C LYS A 61 -7.44 -14.30 2.05
N LYS A 62 -7.37 -14.41 0.71
CA LYS A 62 -6.39 -13.71 -0.12
C LYS A 62 -7.09 -12.83 -1.14
N PRO A 63 -6.67 -11.57 -1.32
CA PRO A 63 -7.16 -10.74 -2.42
C PRO A 63 -6.87 -11.45 -3.74
N ASP A 64 -7.86 -11.52 -4.63
CA ASP A 64 -7.70 -12.13 -5.95
C ASP A 64 -6.73 -11.27 -6.78
N ILE A 65 -5.50 -11.78 -6.85
CA ILE A 65 -4.43 -11.32 -7.72
C ILE A 65 -4.33 -12.36 -8.84
N CYS A 66 -4.43 -11.91 -10.09
CA CYS A 66 -4.37 -12.81 -11.24
C CYS A 66 -3.07 -13.61 -11.26
N HIS A 67 -3.08 -14.80 -11.87
CA HIS A 67 -1.86 -15.61 -11.99
C HIS A 67 -0.70 -14.85 -12.63
N ALA A 68 -0.99 -13.94 -13.58
CA ALA A 68 0.03 -13.11 -14.23
C ALA A 68 0.70 -12.08 -13.28
N MET A 69 0.09 -11.75 -12.14
CA MET A 69 0.67 -10.87 -11.13
C MET A 69 1.32 -11.63 -9.95
N GLN A 70 1.27 -12.96 -9.93
CA GLN A 70 1.95 -13.74 -8.88
C GLN A 70 3.48 -13.68 -9.00
N THR A 71 3.98 -13.45 -10.21
CA THR A 71 5.40 -13.22 -10.50
C THR A 71 5.51 -11.90 -11.26
N ILE A 72 6.10 -10.89 -10.63
CA ILE A 72 6.29 -9.56 -11.21
C ILE A 72 7.72 -9.46 -11.73
N ASP A 73 7.89 -9.15 -13.00
CA ASP A 73 9.18 -8.71 -13.54
C ASP A 73 9.46 -7.28 -13.04
N GLY A 74 10.50 -7.12 -12.23
CA GLY A 74 10.86 -5.85 -11.62
C GLY A 74 11.33 -4.79 -12.61
N ASP A 75 12.01 -5.20 -13.69
CA ASP A 75 12.50 -4.25 -14.71
C ASP A 75 11.32 -3.72 -15.54
N GLU A 76 10.42 -4.62 -15.93
CA GLU A 76 9.18 -4.23 -16.60
C GLU A 76 8.31 -3.36 -15.70
N PHE A 77 8.12 -3.76 -14.44
CA PHE A 77 7.33 -3.00 -13.46
C PHE A 77 7.86 -1.58 -13.31
N TYR A 78 9.18 -1.44 -13.14
CA TYR A 78 9.85 -0.16 -12.96
C TYR A 78 9.71 0.73 -14.19
N GLN A 79 10.08 0.23 -15.37
CA GLN A 79 10.13 1.04 -16.59
C GLN A 79 8.76 1.36 -17.18
N LYS A 80 7.81 0.41 -17.13
CA LYS A 80 6.51 0.57 -17.78
C LYS A 80 5.46 1.20 -16.88
N TYR A 81 5.51 0.95 -15.58
CA TYR A 81 4.46 1.37 -14.65
C TYR A 81 4.97 2.41 -13.66
N LEU A 82 5.98 2.08 -12.84
CA LEU A 82 6.41 2.96 -11.73
C LEU A 82 6.90 4.33 -12.21
N LEU A 83 7.73 4.38 -13.26
CA LEU A 83 8.22 5.66 -13.82
C LEU A 83 7.14 6.51 -14.49
N LYS A 84 5.99 5.92 -14.84
CA LYS A 84 4.90 6.60 -15.56
C LYS A 84 3.75 7.01 -14.66
N VAL A 85 3.84 6.73 -13.36
CA VAL A 85 2.80 7.09 -12.40
C VAL A 85 2.72 8.60 -12.27
N GLN A 86 1.50 9.12 -12.39
CA GLN A 86 1.14 10.51 -12.10
C GLN A 86 -0.12 10.51 -11.23
N PHE A 87 -0.06 11.11 -10.05
CA PHE A 87 -1.19 11.36 -9.17
C PHE A 87 -1.04 12.75 -8.54
N GLN A 88 -2.17 13.40 -8.30
CA GLN A 88 -2.26 14.73 -7.70
C GLN A 88 -2.54 14.61 -6.20
#